data_AF-A0A0D0AGR4-F1
#
_entry.id   AF-A0A0D0AGR4-F1
#
_cell.length_a   1.000
_cell.length_b   1.000
_cell.length_c   1.000
_cell.angle_alpha   90.00
_cell.angle_beta   90.00
_cell.angle_gamma   90.00
#
_symmetry.space_group_name_H-M   'P 1'
#
loop_
_entity.id
_entity.type
_entity.pdbx_description
1 polymer ?
#
loop_
_entity_poly.entity_id
_entity_poly.type
_entity_poly.pdbx_seq_one_letter_code
_entity_poly.pdbx_strand_id
1 'polypeptide(L)'
;MQEHAHNTPGTSTYYYPVVGRKSTGAVFDRLPITDMQKNDPYQFSLFILSYSAVQGVRDPTLAFPIPAIELPAASYFQIAGIHGKPYHEYAGDRKPPLEREADYSENSPKDTLPTPSRFGGYCNHGSVTFPTWHRPYVMLIEQAVGNTADRIAANIEKQYPSEVGKWVPEAKKLRFPYWDWADPATNPKGLPAVLYEDTVEILLPGGKSATVQNPISYYTYQGGIPSDFADVYTAS
;
A
#
# COMPACT_ATOMS: atom_id res chain seq x y z
N MET A 1 -1.30 -30.61 8.81
CA MET A 1 -1.76 -30.71 7.41
C MET A 1 -1.70 -29.32 6.81
N GLN A 2 -0.63 -29.04 6.06
CA GLN A 2 -0.47 -27.82 5.27
C GLN A 2 -1.18 -28.05 3.93
N GLU A 3 -2.24 -27.30 3.65
CA GLU A 3 -2.78 -27.22 2.29
C GLU A 3 -1.87 -26.32 1.46
N HIS A 4 -1.03 -26.95 0.64
CA HIS A 4 -0.46 -26.30 -0.53
C HIS A 4 -1.55 -26.21 -1.60
N ALA A 5 -2.17 -25.04 -1.73
CA ALA A 5 -3.05 -24.76 -2.86
C ALA A 5 -2.19 -24.64 -4.13
N HIS A 6 -2.23 -25.68 -4.96
CA HIS A 6 -1.76 -25.61 -6.34
C HIS A 6 -2.71 -24.70 -7.13
N ASN A 7 -2.19 -23.58 -7.62
CA ASN A 7 -2.90 -22.67 -8.52
C ASN A 7 -2.95 -23.28 -9.93
N THR A 8 -4.12 -23.77 -10.31
CA THR A 8 -4.46 -24.08 -11.72
C THR A 8 -4.85 -22.77 -12.42
N PRO A 9 -4.36 -22.48 -13.64
CA PRO A 9 -4.78 -21.31 -14.41
C PRO A 9 -6.28 -21.43 -14.76
N GLY A 10 -7.10 -20.50 -14.27
CA GLY A 10 -8.53 -20.42 -14.59
C GLY A 10 -9.52 -20.58 -13.43
N THR A 11 -9.06 -20.97 -12.23
CA THR A 11 -9.94 -21.16 -11.04
C THR A 11 -9.54 -20.32 -9.82
N SER A 12 -8.51 -19.48 -9.93
CA SER A 12 -8.11 -18.57 -8.85
C SER A 12 -9.16 -17.47 -8.67
N THR A 13 -9.99 -17.61 -7.63
CA THR A 13 -10.61 -16.44 -7.01
C THR A 13 -9.47 -15.62 -6.43
N TYR A 14 -9.32 -14.36 -6.86
CA TYR A 14 -8.30 -13.43 -6.37
C TYR A 14 -8.60 -12.98 -4.93
N TYR A 15 -8.92 -13.91 -4.04
CA TYR A 15 -9.33 -13.60 -2.68
C TYR A 15 -8.16 -13.10 -1.85
N TYR A 16 -8.30 -11.92 -1.27
CA TYR A 16 -7.27 -11.32 -0.41
C TYR A 16 -7.84 -11.01 0.99
N PRO A 17 -7.81 -11.97 1.93
CA PRO A 17 -8.36 -11.78 3.27
C PRO A 17 -7.54 -10.74 4.03
N VAL A 18 -8.23 -9.77 4.64
CA VAL A 18 -7.58 -8.77 5.49
C VAL A 18 -7.43 -9.34 6.90
N VAL A 19 -6.23 -9.82 7.21
CA VAL A 19 -5.86 -10.43 8.51
C VAL A 19 -4.74 -9.66 9.23
N GLY A 20 -4.24 -8.60 8.61
CA GLY A 20 -3.09 -7.82 9.10
C GLY A 20 -1.80 -8.64 9.08
N ARG A 21 -0.83 -8.24 9.91
CA ARG A 21 0.49 -8.88 10.01
C ARG A 21 0.49 -10.12 10.93
N LYS A 22 -0.51 -11.00 10.79
CA LYS A 22 -0.73 -12.17 11.66
C LYS A 22 0.46 -13.16 11.70
N SER A 23 1.23 -13.27 10.62
CA SER A 23 2.39 -14.17 10.50
C SER A 23 3.63 -13.75 11.31
N THR A 24 3.61 -12.55 11.91
CA THR A 24 4.81 -11.97 12.56
C THR A 24 5.10 -12.54 13.95
N GLY A 25 4.15 -13.28 14.55
CA GLY A 25 4.33 -13.99 15.81
C GLY A 25 4.30 -13.12 17.07
N ALA A 26 4.20 -11.80 16.92
CA ALA A 26 4.07 -10.84 18.01
C ALA A 26 3.30 -9.58 17.57
N VAL A 27 2.93 -8.75 18.54
CA VAL A 27 2.37 -7.42 18.29
C VAL A 27 3.52 -6.42 18.29
N PHE A 28 3.52 -5.53 17.29
CA PHE A 28 4.49 -4.45 17.14
C PHE A 28 3.75 -3.14 16.89
N ASP A 29 4.36 -2.04 17.31
CA ASP A 29 3.79 -0.71 17.22
C ASP A 29 3.87 -0.15 15.80
N ARG A 30 2.92 0.72 15.45
CA ARG A 30 3.08 1.65 14.32
C ARG A 30 3.96 2.79 14.81
N LEU A 31 5.03 3.09 14.07
CA LEU A 31 5.98 4.16 14.40
C LEU A 31 5.64 5.45 13.62
N PRO A 32 5.95 6.64 14.14
CA PRO A 32 6.01 7.85 13.33
C PRO A 32 6.95 7.65 12.14
N ILE A 33 6.58 8.12 10.95
CA ILE A 33 7.41 7.96 9.74
C ILE A 33 8.81 8.56 9.90
N THR A 34 8.92 9.70 10.59
CA THR A 34 10.20 10.38 10.86
C THR A 34 11.07 9.61 11.84
N ASP A 35 10.45 8.93 12.81
CA ASP A 35 11.17 8.13 13.80
C ASP A 35 11.68 6.84 13.16
N MET A 36 10.84 6.18 12.35
CA MET A 36 11.26 5.02 11.57
C MET A 36 12.43 5.38 10.64
N GLN A 37 12.34 6.50 9.91
CA GLN A 37 13.39 6.97 9.02
C GLN A 37 14.73 7.20 9.74
N LYS A 38 14.67 7.81 10.93
CA LYS A 38 15.87 8.19 11.68
C LYS A 38 16.49 7.04 12.47
N ASN A 39 15.65 6.22 13.12
CA ASN A 39 16.10 5.29 14.16
C ASN A 39 16.09 3.84 13.68
N ASP A 40 15.30 3.49 12.66
CA ASP A 40 15.09 2.12 12.20
C ASP A 40 15.39 1.96 10.69
N PRO A 41 16.64 2.21 10.24
CA PRO A 41 16.98 2.32 8.81
C PRO A 41 16.68 1.04 8.01
N TYR A 42 16.79 -0.14 8.62
CA TYR A 42 16.38 -1.41 7.98
C TYR A 42 14.87 -1.48 7.75
N GLN A 43 14.05 -1.12 8.75
CA GLN A 43 12.59 -1.07 8.60
C GLN A 43 12.17 0.00 7.60
N PHE A 44 12.78 1.18 7.66
CA PHE A 44 12.51 2.26 6.73
C PHE A 44 12.83 1.86 5.29
N SER A 45 13.98 1.23 5.05
CA SER A 45 14.37 0.76 3.72
C SER A 45 13.41 -0.32 3.20
N LEU A 46 13.01 -1.26 4.05
CA LEU A 46 12.00 -2.26 3.71
C LEU A 46 10.63 -1.62 3.40
N PHE A 47 10.23 -0.59 4.15
CA PHE A 47 8.99 0.14 3.92
C PHE A 47 9.01 0.83 2.55
N ILE A 48 10.05 1.61 2.24
CA ILE A 48 10.19 2.29 0.95
C ILE A 48 10.20 1.28 -0.20
N LEU A 49 11.06 0.24 -0.13
CA LEU A 49 11.16 -0.75 -1.21
C LEU A 49 9.86 -1.53 -1.43
N SER A 50 9.19 -1.93 -0.35
CA SER A 50 7.93 -2.68 -0.44
C SER A 50 6.75 -1.80 -0.86
N TYR A 51 6.71 -0.53 -0.45
CA TYR A 51 5.65 0.37 -0.86
C TYR A 51 5.78 0.75 -2.35
N SER A 52 7.00 0.99 -2.84
CA SER A 52 7.28 1.13 -4.28
C SER A 52 6.81 -0.10 -5.06
N ALA A 53 7.10 -1.31 -4.55
CA ALA A 53 6.64 -2.55 -5.17
C ALA A 53 5.10 -2.65 -5.25
N VAL A 54 4.40 -2.29 -4.16
CA VAL A 54 2.93 -2.26 -4.09
C VAL A 54 2.34 -1.25 -5.06
N GLN A 55 3.01 -0.12 -5.27
CA GLN A 55 2.64 0.86 -6.29
C GLN A 55 2.97 0.45 -7.72
N GLY A 56 3.73 -0.64 -7.92
CA GLY A 56 4.21 -1.07 -9.23
C GLY A 56 5.42 -0.29 -9.73
N VAL A 57 6.01 0.58 -8.89
CA VAL A 57 7.22 1.33 -9.21
C VAL A 57 8.42 0.39 -9.20
N ARG A 58 9.21 0.45 -10.27
CA ARG A 58 10.48 -0.28 -10.41
C ARG A 58 11.62 0.71 -10.43
N ASP A 59 12.60 0.50 -9.57
CA ASP A 59 13.85 1.25 -9.62
C ASP A 59 14.93 0.38 -10.28
N PRO A 60 15.28 0.64 -11.57
CA PRO A 60 16.29 -0.14 -12.27
C PRO A 60 17.71 0.10 -11.76
N THR A 61 17.93 1.11 -10.90
CA THR A 61 19.25 1.42 -10.35
C THR A 61 19.64 0.51 -9.19
N LEU A 62 18.67 -0.20 -8.60
CA LEU A 62 18.92 -1.14 -7.52
C LEU A 62 19.59 -2.43 -8.05
N ALA A 63 20.68 -2.83 -7.39
CA ALA A 63 21.46 -4.01 -7.76
C ALA A 63 20.76 -5.35 -7.44
N PHE A 64 19.54 -5.33 -6.92
CA PHE A 64 18.73 -6.52 -6.65
C PHE A 64 17.28 -6.28 -7.07
N PRO A 65 16.59 -7.32 -7.60
CA PRO A 65 15.22 -7.16 -8.06
C PRO A 65 14.26 -7.04 -6.88
N ILE A 66 13.44 -5.99 -6.89
CA ILE A 66 12.26 -5.91 -6.04
C ILE A 66 11.23 -6.93 -6.57
N PRO A 67 10.70 -7.85 -5.74
CA PRO A 67 9.72 -8.83 -6.20
C PRO A 67 8.43 -8.14 -6.69
N ALA A 68 7.71 -8.75 -7.62
CA ALA A 68 6.36 -8.29 -7.96
C ALA A 68 5.37 -8.62 -6.83
N ILE A 69 4.28 -7.86 -6.71
CA ILE A 69 3.13 -8.25 -5.88
C ILE A 69 2.60 -9.62 -6.32
N GLU A 70 2.09 -10.40 -5.36
CA GLU A 70 1.64 -11.77 -5.64
C GLU A 70 0.22 -11.82 -6.23
N LEU A 71 -0.61 -10.84 -5.88
CA LEU A 71 -2.02 -10.76 -6.29
C LEU A 71 -2.35 -9.34 -6.75
N PRO A 72 -3.17 -9.16 -7.80
CA PRO A 72 -3.66 -7.85 -8.23
C PRO A 72 -4.33 -7.06 -7.09
N ALA A 73 -5.07 -7.75 -6.22
CA ALA A 73 -5.73 -7.17 -5.04
C ALA A 73 -4.77 -6.45 -4.07
N ALA A 74 -3.49 -6.85 -4.03
CA ALA A 74 -2.49 -6.21 -3.18
C ALA A 74 -1.85 -4.97 -3.82
N SER A 75 -2.21 -4.61 -5.07
CA SER A 75 -1.70 -3.40 -5.72
C SER A 75 -2.25 -2.14 -5.08
N TYR A 76 -1.46 -1.07 -5.08
CA TYR A 76 -1.88 0.23 -4.58
C TYR A 76 -3.15 0.72 -5.28
N PHE A 77 -3.24 0.58 -6.60
CA PHE A 77 -4.40 1.03 -7.38
C PHE A 77 -5.69 0.31 -6.94
N GLN A 78 -5.64 -1.01 -6.74
CA GLN A 78 -6.80 -1.77 -6.28
C GLN A 78 -7.20 -1.38 -4.85
N ILE A 79 -6.24 -1.20 -3.95
CA ILE A 79 -6.51 -0.78 -2.57
C ILE A 79 -7.05 0.66 -2.55
N ALA A 80 -6.42 1.60 -3.25
CA ALA A 80 -6.86 2.98 -3.36
C ALA A 80 -8.29 3.09 -3.94
N GLY A 81 -8.59 2.28 -4.97
CA GLY A 81 -9.90 2.23 -5.62
C GLY A 81 -11.05 1.80 -4.70
N ILE A 82 -10.80 1.05 -3.62
CA ILE A 82 -11.83 0.75 -2.60
C ILE A 82 -12.40 2.05 -2.01
N HIS A 83 -11.58 3.08 -1.86
CA HIS A 83 -12.02 4.32 -1.24
C HIS A 83 -13.04 5.06 -2.11
N GLY A 84 -12.90 5.03 -3.44
CA GLY A 84 -13.70 5.87 -4.33
C GLY A 84 -13.53 5.52 -5.80
N LYS A 85 -13.20 6.53 -6.62
CA LYS A 85 -13.00 6.32 -8.06
C LYS A 85 -11.89 5.27 -8.31
N PRO A 86 -12.04 4.43 -9.34
CA PRO A 86 -13.04 4.48 -10.42
C PRO A 86 -14.38 3.78 -10.11
N TYR A 87 -14.71 3.50 -8.84
CA TYR A 87 -15.95 2.82 -8.44
C TYR A 87 -16.10 1.43 -9.06
N HIS A 88 -15.02 0.66 -9.06
CA HIS A 88 -15.02 -0.72 -9.51
C HIS A 88 -15.01 -1.69 -8.35
N GLU A 89 -15.48 -2.91 -8.60
CA GLU A 89 -15.38 -4.00 -7.63
C GLU A 89 -13.93 -4.31 -7.29
N TYR A 90 -13.65 -4.44 -5.99
CA TYR A 90 -12.31 -4.73 -5.52
C TYR A 90 -11.87 -6.14 -5.91
N ALA A 91 -10.69 -6.25 -6.55
CA ALA A 91 -10.17 -7.53 -7.02
C ALA A 91 -10.01 -8.59 -5.91
N GLY A 92 -9.90 -8.16 -4.65
CA GLY A 92 -9.77 -9.04 -3.48
C GLY A 92 -11.07 -9.70 -3.01
N ASP A 93 -12.23 -9.32 -3.56
CA ASP A 93 -13.53 -9.88 -3.16
C ASP A 93 -13.72 -11.31 -3.72
N ARG A 94 -14.45 -12.15 -2.97
CA ARG A 94 -14.72 -13.56 -3.34
C ARG A 94 -15.79 -13.71 -4.42
N LYS A 95 -16.36 -12.61 -4.92
CA LYS A 95 -17.44 -12.66 -5.89
C LYS A 95 -17.02 -13.41 -7.17
N PRO A 96 -17.84 -14.35 -7.66
CA PRO A 96 -17.70 -14.92 -8.99
C PRO A 96 -17.64 -13.83 -10.07
N PRO A 97 -16.98 -14.05 -11.22
CA PRO A 97 -16.87 -13.03 -12.27
C PRO A 97 -18.20 -12.40 -12.70
N LEU A 98 -19.28 -13.18 -12.75
CA LEU A 98 -20.63 -12.71 -13.11
C LEU A 98 -21.25 -11.79 -12.06
N GLU A 99 -20.73 -11.77 -10.84
CA GLU A 99 -21.21 -10.93 -9.73
C GLU A 99 -20.26 -9.75 -9.44
N ARG A 100 -19.13 -9.64 -10.16
CA ARG A 100 -18.18 -8.51 -10.03
C ARG A 100 -18.63 -7.29 -10.85
N GLU A 101 -19.90 -6.94 -10.71
CA GLU A 101 -20.43 -5.69 -11.24
C GLU A 101 -20.43 -4.64 -10.14
N ALA A 102 -19.99 -3.42 -10.46
CA ALA A 102 -20.07 -2.31 -9.54
C ALA A 102 -21.55 -1.99 -9.24
N ASP A 103 -21.92 -1.87 -7.97
CA ASP A 103 -23.27 -1.42 -7.58
C ASP A 103 -23.52 0.05 -7.94
N TYR A 104 -22.46 0.84 -8.14
CA TYR A 104 -22.53 2.22 -8.60
C TYR A 104 -22.37 2.33 -10.12
N SER A 105 -23.19 3.18 -10.74
CA SER A 105 -23.05 3.55 -12.15
C SER A 105 -23.38 5.02 -12.36
N GLU A 106 -22.49 5.77 -13.01
CA GLU A 106 -22.70 7.18 -13.37
C GLU A 106 -23.88 7.38 -14.35
N ASN A 107 -24.35 6.31 -14.99
CA ASN A 107 -25.49 6.32 -15.91
C ASN A 107 -26.81 5.86 -15.28
N SER A 108 -26.81 5.54 -13.99
CA SER A 108 -27.96 5.00 -13.27
C SER A 108 -28.71 6.10 -12.52
N PRO A 109 -30.00 6.35 -12.80
CA PRO A 109 -30.82 7.29 -12.02
C PRO A 109 -30.91 6.94 -10.53
N LYS A 110 -30.79 5.65 -10.16
CA LYS A 110 -30.74 5.18 -8.76
C LYS A 110 -29.55 5.79 -8.01
N ASP A 111 -28.43 6.03 -8.71
CA ASP A 111 -27.19 6.49 -8.10
C ASP A 111 -26.94 7.98 -8.34
N THR A 112 -27.57 8.57 -9.38
CA THR A 112 -27.38 9.98 -9.75
C THR A 112 -28.45 10.93 -9.21
N LEU A 113 -29.63 10.44 -8.78
CA LEU A 113 -30.75 11.26 -8.29
C LEU A 113 -31.24 10.89 -6.87
N PRO A 114 -31.77 11.86 -6.10
CA PRO A 114 -31.73 13.31 -6.35
C PRO A 114 -30.33 13.89 -6.12
N THR A 115 -30.07 15.11 -6.57
CA THR A 115 -28.79 15.80 -6.32
C THR A 115 -28.71 16.27 -4.85
N PRO A 116 -27.60 16.03 -4.11
CA PRO A 116 -26.35 15.42 -4.56
C PRO A 116 -26.45 13.90 -4.76
N SER A 117 -25.81 13.41 -5.83
CA SER A 117 -25.76 11.99 -6.19
C SER A 117 -25.17 11.13 -5.06
N ARG A 118 -25.52 9.84 -5.06
CA ARG A 118 -24.98 8.86 -4.13
C ARG A 118 -23.46 8.73 -4.31
N PHE A 119 -22.73 8.58 -3.22
CA PHE A 119 -21.32 8.26 -3.25
C PHE A 119 -21.09 6.81 -3.73
N GLY A 120 -20.24 6.63 -4.76
CA GLY A 120 -20.03 5.33 -5.41
C GLY A 120 -18.97 4.42 -4.80
N GLY A 121 -18.14 4.92 -3.88
CA GLY A 121 -17.07 4.14 -3.25
C GLY A 121 -17.54 3.35 -2.03
N TYR A 122 -16.66 2.52 -1.48
CA TYR A 122 -16.97 1.74 -0.28
C TYR A 122 -16.80 2.54 1.02
N CYS A 123 -16.11 3.68 0.98
CA CYS A 123 -15.73 4.42 2.18
C CYS A 123 -16.93 5.04 2.90
N ASN A 124 -16.90 5.02 4.23
CA ASN A 124 -17.93 5.60 5.07
C ASN A 124 -17.48 6.99 5.54
N HIS A 125 -18.06 8.05 4.97
CA HIS A 125 -17.88 9.45 5.42
C HIS A 125 -19.18 9.97 6.05
N GLY A 126 -19.06 10.94 6.96
CA GLY A 126 -20.23 11.51 7.65
C GLY A 126 -21.04 10.51 8.49
N SER A 127 -20.44 9.35 8.83
CA SER A 127 -21.09 8.24 9.52
C SER A 127 -20.31 7.85 10.79
N VAL A 128 -21.02 7.33 11.79
CA VAL A 128 -20.42 6.77 13.02
C VAL A 128 -19.51 5.58 12.75
N THR A 129 -19.65 4.92 11.59
CA THR A 129 -18.78 3.82 11.14
C THR A 129 -17.48 4.30 10.48
N PHE A 130 -17.24 5.61 10.37
CA PHE A 130 -16.01 6.15 9.77
C PHE A 130 -14.74 5.51 10.36
N PRO A 131 -14.52 5.48 11.69
CA PRO A 131 -13.28 4.92 12.24
C PRO A 131 -13.19 3.40 12.06
N THR A 132 -14.31 2.68 12.20
CA THR A 132 -14.34 1.21 12.11
C THR A 132 -14.21 0.71 10.69
N TRP A 133 -14.56 1.51 9.68
CA TRP A 133 -14.32 1.21 8.27
C TRP A 133 -12.87 1.53 7.84
N HIS A 134 -12.31 2.66 8.24
CA HIS A 134 -10.95 3.05 7.84
C HIS A 134 -9.87 2.20 8.53
N ARG A 135 -10.14 1.64 9.72
CA ARG A 135 -9.19 0.76 10.41
C ARG A 135 -8.78 -0.48 9.59
N PRO A 136 -9.71 -1.34 9.11
CA PRO A 136 -9.35 -2.46 8.24
C PRO A 136 -8.85 -2.00 6.86
N TYR A 137 -9.22 -0.82 6.39
CA TYR A 137 -8.68 -0.23 5.16
C TYR A 137 -7.17 0.05 5.26
N VAL A 138 -6.72 0.67 6.35
CA VAL A 138 -5.28 0.87 6.62
C VAL A 138 -4.57 -0.46 6.91
N MET A 139 -5.25 -1.40 7.57
CA MET A 139 -4.71 -2.75 7.80
C MET A 139 -4.46 -3.51 6.48
N LEU A 140 -5.26 -3.26 5.46
CA LEU A 140 -5.11 -3.87 4.14
C LEU A 140 -3.82 -3.42 3.44
N ILE A 141 -3.55 -2.10 3.39
CA ILE A 141 -2.29 -1.60 2.81
C ILE A 141 -1.08 -2.02 3.65
N GLU A 142 -1.21 -2.03 4.98
CA GLU A 142 -0.18 -2.55 5.89
C GLU A 142 0.16 -4.02 5.60
N GLN A 143 -0.85 -4.85 5.33
CA GLN A 143 -0.66 -6.25 4.97
C GLN A 143 0.04 -6.40 3.62
N ALA A 144 -0.35 -5.64 2.60
CA ALA A 144 0.26 -5.70 1.26
C ALA A 144 1.74 -5.30 1.29
N VAL A 145 2.04 -4.17 1.94
CA VAL A 145 3.40 -3.65 2.14
C VAL A 145 4.22 -4.66 2.96
N GLY A 146 3.71 -5.09 4.11
CA GLY A 146 4.44 -6.01 4.98
C GLY A 146 4.73 -7.37 4.35
N ASN A 147 3.77 -7.97 3.64
CA ASN A 147 4.00 -9.26 2.96
C ASN A 147 5.08 -9.12 1.88
N THR A 148 5.12 -7.97 1.21
CA THR A 148 6.16 -7.67 0.23
C THR A 148 7.52 -7.42 0.90
N ALA A 149 7.54 -6.75 2.05
CA ALA A 149 8.74 -6.56 2.86
C ALA A 149 9.34 -7.89 3.35
N ASP A 150 8.52 -8.86 3.78
CA ASP A 150 9.00 -10.19 4.18
C ASP A 150 9.76 -10.89 3.05
N ARG A 151 9.23 -10.79 1.81
CA ARG A 151 9.85 -11.37 0.61
C ARG A 151 11.14 -10.65 0.23
N ILE A 152 11.16 -9.33 0.30
CA ILE A 152 12.37 -8.52 0.06
C ILE A 152 13.45 -8.87 1.07
N ALA A 153 13.13 -8.90 2.36
CA ALA A 153 14.06 -9.24 3.42
C ALA A 153 14.65 -10.64 3.26
N ALA A 154 13.80 -11.64 2.98
CA ALA A 154 14.25 -13.01 2.73
C ALA A 154 15.17 -13.10 1.49
N ASN A 155 14.86 -12.37 0.42
CA ASN A 155 15.70 -12.33 -0.78
C ASN A 155 17.06 -11.66 -0.52
N ILE A 156 17.06 -10.56 0.23
CA ILE A 156 18.29 -9.88 0.65
C ILE A 156 19.17 -10.83 1.44
N GLU A 157 18.66 -11.46 2.50
CA GLU A 157 19.49 -12.35 3.33
C GLU A 157 19.97 -13.60 2.57
N LYS A 158 19.18 -14.08 1.61
CA LYS A 158 19.60 -15.18 0.71
C LYS A 158 20.74 -14.76 -0.22
N GLN A 159 20.71 -13.54 -0.75
CA GLN A 159 21.71 -13.04 -1.71
C GLN A 159 22.97 -12.51 -1.03
N TYR A 160 22.86 -12.01 0.20
CA TYR A 160 23.93 -11.40 0.97
C TYR A 160 24.14 -12.14 2.30
N PRO A 161 24.97 -13.20 2.34
CA PRO A 161 25.18 -13.99 3.56
C PRO A 161 25.66 -13.20 4.79
N SER A 162 26.38 -12.09 4.57
CA SER A 162 26.82 -11.17 5.65
C SER A 162 25.68 -10.34 6.28
N GLU A 163 24.49 -10.42 5.70
CA GLU A 163 23.29 -9.68 6.11
C GLU A 163 22.25 -10.56 6.81
N VAL A 164 22.51 -11.87 6.92
CA VAL A 164 21.60 -12.83 7.58
C VAL A 164 21.27 -12.37 9.00
N GLY A 165 19.97 -12.35 9.33
CA GLY A 165 19.46 -11.92 10.62
C GLY A 165 19.31 -10.41 10.82
N LYS A 166 19.62 -9.56 9.82
CA LYS A 166 19.47 -8.11 9.92
C LYS A 166 18.18 -7.57 9.32
N TRP A 167 17.60 -8.25 8.33
CA TRP A 167 16.47 -7.74 7.54
C TRP A 167 15.16 -8.44 7.90
N VAL A 168 15.17 -9.77 8.04
CA VAL A 168 13.98 -10.58 8.33
C VAL A 168 13.36 -10.22 9.69
N PRO A 169 14.12 -9.99 10.78
CA PRO A 169 13.54 -9.54 12.04
C PRO A 169 12.85 -8.16 11.91
N GLU A 170 13.43 -7.25 11.13
CA GLU A 170 12.89 -5.91 10.92
C GLU A 170 11.64 -5.92 10.05
N ALA A 171 11.57 -6.79 9.03
CA ALA A 171 10.35 -7.01 8.25
C ALA A 171 9.16 -7.49 9.11
N LYS A 172 9.42 -8.33 10.12
CA LYS A 172 8.38 -8.79 11.06
C LYS A 172 7.86 -7.66 11.95
N LYS A 173 8.75 -6.75 12.37
CA LYS A 173 8.39 -5.57 13.18
C LYS A 173 7.60 -4.55 12.37
N LEU A 174 7.90 -4.41 11.08
CA LEU A 174 7.30 -3.39 10.21
C LEU A 174 5.78 -3.36 10.31
N ARG A 175 5.27 -2.15 10.59
CA ARG A 175 3.87 -1.74 10.54
C ARG A 175 3.76 -0.48 9.68
N PHE A 176 2.60 -0.23 9.11
CA PHE A 176 2.44 0.94 8.25
C PHE A 176 2.60 2.21 9.12
N PRO A 177 3.59 3.08 8.83
CA PRO A 177 3.90 4.20 9.69
C PRO A 177 2.79 5.24 9.67
N TYR A 178 2.74 6.07 10.70
CA TYR A 178 1.81 7.20 10.76
C TYR A 178 2.55 8.53 10.71
N TRP A 179 1.81 9.58 10.37
CA TRP A 179 2.27 10.96 10.53
C TRP A 179 1.48 11.58 11.68
N ASP A 180 2.20 12.01 12.71
CA ASP A 180 1.61 12.80 13.80
C ASP A 180 1.50 14.27 13.37
N TRP A 181 0.40 14.60 12.70
CA TRP A 181 0.11 15.96 12.28
C TRP A 181 -0.14 16.92 13.46
N ALA A 182 -0.40 16.39 14.66
CA ALA A 182 -0.63 17.16 15.87
C ALA A 182 0.64 17.35 16.71
N ASP A 183 1.78 16.79 16.30
CA ASP A 183 3.06 16.99 16.97
C ASP A 183 3.38 18.50 17.06
N PRO A 184 3.82 19.02 18.22
CA PRO A 184 4.15 20.43 18.40
C PRO A 184 5.19 20.98 17.40
N ALA A 185 6.04 20.11 16.85
CA ALA A 185 7.03 20.47 15.83
C ALA A 185 6.41 20.66 14.44
N THR A 186 5.20 20.17 14.17
CA THR A 186 4.51 20.32 12.88
C THR A 186 4.20 21.79 12.58
N ASN A 187 3.81 22.59 13.58
CA ASN A 187 3.52 24.02 13.36
C ASN A 187 4.75 24.83 12.89
N PRO A 188 5.93 24.75 13.55
CA PRO A 188 7.12 25.49 13.10
C PRO A 188 7.85 24.85 11.91
N LYS A 189 7.76 23.53 11.69
CA LYS A 189 8.52 22.83 10.64
C LYS A 189 7.69 22.46 9.40
N GLY A 190 6.37 22.50 9.51
CA GLY A 190 5.46 22.04 8.45
C GLY A 190 5.47 20.53 8.27
N LEU A 191 5.15 20.10 7.04
CA LEU A 191 5.14 18.70 6.64
C LEU A 191 6.58 18.13 6.70
N PRO A 192 6.80 16.91 7.21
CA PRO A 192 8.09 16.24 7.11
C PRO A 192 8.54 16.03 5.66
N ALA A 193 9.82 16.27 5.36
CA ALA A 193 10.42 16.13 4.01
C ALA A 193 10.13 14.78 3.34
N VAL A 194 10.15 13.70 4.13
CA VAL A 194 9.83 12.34 3.66
C VAL A 194 8.42 12.19 3.06
N LEU A 195 7.50 13.13 3.31
CA LEU A 195 6.14 13.10 2.78
C LEU A 195 5.98 13.89 1.45
N TYR A 196 6.98 14.67 1.01
CA TYR A 196 6.85 15.49 -0.20
C TYR A 196 8.09 15.54 -1.10
N GLU A 197 9.27 15.18 -0.63
CA GLU A 197 10.46 15.12 -1.48
C GLU A 197 10.37 13.92 -2.44
N ASP A 198 10.69 14.14 -3.72
CA ASP A 198 10.57 13.13 -4.78
C ASP A 198 11.48 11.91 -4.58
N THR A 199 12.55 12.08 -3.79
CA THR A 199 13.53 11.05 -3.52
C THR A 199 13.83 10.92 -2.04
N VAL A 200 14.30 9.75 -1.64
CA VAL A 200 14.70 9.47 -0.27
C VAL A 200 15.91 8.56 -0.22
N GLU A 201 16.76 8.76 0.80
CA GLU A 201 17.89 7.89 1.05
C GLU A 201 17.47 6.66 1.86
N ILE A 202 17.90 5.48 1.43
CA ILE A 202 17.67 4.21 2.11
C ILE A 202 18.98 3.44 2.31
N LEU A 203 18.99 2.58 3.33
CA LEU A 203 20.04 1.60 3.56
C LEU A 203 19.86 0.41 2.61
N LEU A 204 20.96 -0.05 2.04
CA LEU A 204 21.07 -1.24 1.21
C LEU A 204 22.01 -2.27 1.86
N PRO A 205 21.95 -3.55 1.40
CA PRO A 205 22.85 -4.60 1.88
C PRO A 205 24.34 -4.20 1.83
N GLY A 206 25.09 -4.59 2.86
CA GLY A 206 26.50 -4.23 2.99
C GLY A 206 26.75 -2.82 3.51
N GLY A 207 25.74 -2.18 4.12
CA GLY A 207 25.87 -0.87 4.76
C GLY A 207 25.96 0.30 3.78
N LYS A 208 25.55 0.09 2.52
CA LYS A 208 25.56 1.13 1.49
C LYS A 208 24.30 1.98 1.59
N SER A 209 24.40 3.26 1.22
CA SER A 209 23.22 4.10 1.00
C SER A 209 22.87 4.15 -0.48
N ALA A 210 21.59 4.34 -0.78
CA ALA A 210 21.11 4.69 -2.12
C ALA A 210 19.98 5.72 -2.04
N THR A 211 19.97 6.64 -2.99
CA THR A 211 18.85 7.54 -3.23
C THR A 211 17.89 6.87 -4.21
N VAL A 212 16.63 6.71 -3.79
CA VAL A 212 15.57 6.08 -4.58
C VAL A 212 14.38 7.01 -4.71
N GLN A 213 13.49 6.74 -5.67
CA GLN A 213 12.20 7.43 -5.73
C GLN A 213 11.41 7.21 -4.44
N ASN A 214 10.77 8.27 -3.95
CA ASN A 214 10.00 8.23 -2.72
C ASN A 214 8.53 7.85 -3.02
N PRO A 215 8.08 6.61 -2.73
CA PRO A 215 6.69 6.19 -2.97
C PRO A 215 5.67 6.90 -2.06
N ILE A 216 6.11 7.68 -1.08
CA ILE A 216 5.22 8.41 -0.17
C ILE A 216 4.83 9.77 -0.77
N SER A 217 5.72 10.37 -1.56
CA SER A 217 5.55 11.72 -2.11
C SER A 217 4.40 11.81 -3.12
N TYR A 218 4.33 10.87 -4.06
CA TYR A 218 3.29 10.79 -5.07
C TYR A 218 3.12 9.35 -5.59
N TYR A 219 1.97 9.10 -6.21
CA TYR A 219 1.71 7.87 -6.94
C TYR A 219 1.73 8.14 -8.46
N THR A 220 2.50 7.34 -9.20
CA THR A 220 2.46 7.36 -10.67
C THR A 220 1.55 6.24 -11.17
N TYR A 221 0.56 6.58 -11.99
CA TYR A 221 -0.34 5.61 -12.59
C TYR A 221 0.39 4.66 -13.55
N GLN A 222 0.30 3.35 -13.28
CA GLN A 222 1.00 2.29 -14.02
C GLN A 222 0.29 1.88 -15.32
N GLY A 223 -0.27 2.85 -16.04
CA GLY A 223 -1.09 2.63 -17.24
C GLY A 223 -1.79 3.88 -17.78
N GLY A 224 -1.39 5.07 -17.30
CA GLY A 224 -2.09 6.32 -17.56
C GLY A 224 -3.15 6.66 -16.52
N ILE A 225 -3.50 7.94 -16.45
CA ILE A 225 -4.56 8.45 -15.57
C ILE A 225 -5.90 7.88 -16.09
N PRO A 226 -6.75 7.29 -15.22
CA PRO A 226 -8.06 6.80 -15.66
C PRO A 226 -8.88 7.93 -16.29
N SER A 227 -9.59 7.63 -17.38
CA SER A 227 -10.27 8.65 -18.19
C SER A 227 -11.35 9.45 -17.45
N ASP A 228 -11.85 8.92 -16.34
CA ASP A 228 -12.86 9.55 -15.49
C ASP A 228 -12.25 10.46 -14.39
N PHE A 229 -10.93 10.61 -14.37
CA PHE A 229 -10.17 11.57 -13.55
C PHE A 229 -9.80 12.77 -14.44
N ALA A 230 -10.78 13.60 -14.75
CA ALA A 230 -10.57 14.86 -15.47
C ALA A 230 -10.47 16.03 -14.49
N ASP A 231 -9.65 17.04 -14.82
CA ASP A 231 -9.65 18.31 -14.11
C ASP A 231 -11.03 18.97 -14.28
N VAL A 232 -11.79 19.03 -13.19
CA VAL A 232 -13.10 19.69 -13.15
C VAL A 232 -13.00 21.22 -13.06
N TYR A 233 -11.78 21.74 -12.88
CA TYR A 233 -11.48 23.16 -12.95
C TYR A 233 -10.76 23.45 -14.26
N THR A 234 -11.49 23.95 -15.25
CA THR A 234 -10.85 24.70 -16.33
C THR A 234 -10.30 25.98 -15.70
N ALA A 235 -8.99 26.22 -15.85
CA ALA A 235 -8.41 27.49 -15.44
C ALA A 235 -9.19 28.63 -16.13
N SER A 236 -9.86 29.45 -15.33
CA SER A 236 -10.55 30.68 -15.77
C SER A 236 -9.56 31.72 -16.25
#